data_AF-A0A9D9W8A9-F1
#
_entry.id   AF-A0A9D9W8A9-F1
#
_cell.length_a   1.000
_cell.length_b   1.000
_cell.length_c   1.000
_cell.angle_alpha   90.00
_cell.angle_beta   90.00
_cell.angle_gamma   90.00
#
_symmetry.space_group_name_H-M   'P 1'
#
loop_
_entity.id
_entity.type
_entity.pdbx_description
1 polymer ?
#
loop_
_entity_poly.entity_id
_entity_poly.type
_entity_poly.pdbx_seq_one_letter_code
_entity_poly.pdbx_strand_id
1 'polypeptide(L)'
;MKKVLGQRFTNIGIEHPIGFFFEALYRSGMYWNFIGWGQIFAALLLMTQRFSTLGNIIYFFIISNICFITLSMHFTGTWVITSLMLFASTCLLLWDANKLQYIFSNKEFLINRNDVYLPEASSSWQKSGFLLFTWSLAYVIIDQHISSSHLLCFLVFFVLIISTVL
;
A
#
# COMPACT_ATOMS: atom_id res chain seq x y z
N MET A 1 -4.67 0.99 -8.95
CA MET A 1 -4.63 0.46 -10.34
C MET A 1 -5.03 1.47 -11.42
N LYS A 2 -5.92 2.45 -11.17
CA LYS A 2 -6.26 3.51 -12.16
C LYS A 2 -5.05 4.13 -12.87
N LYS A 3 -3.94 4.33 -12.16
CA LYS A 3 -2.71 4.88 -12.73
C LYS A 3 -2.08 3.99 -13.81
N VAL A 4 -1.89 2.71 -13.47
CA VAL A 4 -1.35 1.68 -14.39
C VAL A 4 -2.30 1.40 -15.55
N LEU A 5 -3.60 1.59 -15.34
CA LEU A 5 -4.64 1.49 -16.37
C LEU A 5 -4.73 2.72 -17.28
N GLY A 6 -3.87 3.73 -17.10
CA GLY A 6 -3.88 4.94 -17.91
C GLY A 6 -5.15 5.77 -17.75
N GLN A 7 -5.85 5.65 -16.62
CA GLN A 7 -7.08 6.39 -16.36
C GLN A 7 -6.79 7.66 -15.54
N ARG A 8 -7.63 8.69 -15.73
CA ARG A 8 -7.58 9.90 -14.92
C ARG A 8 -7.86 9.59 -13.44
N PHE A 9 -7.17 10.29 -12.56
CA PHE A 9 -7.39 10.16 -11.11
C PHE A 9 -8.70 10.79 -10.66
N THR A 10 -9.05 11.93 -11.25
CA THR A 10 -10.24 12.72 -10.91
C THR A 10 -10.99 13.12 -12.18
N ASN A 11 -12.29 13.36 -12.04
CA ASN A 11 -13.12 14.00 -13.06
C ASN A 11 -13.24 15.52 -12.84
N ILE A 12 -12.46 16.07 -11.90
CA ILE A 12 -12.48 17.49 -11.57
C ILE A 12 -11.77 18.23 -12.71
N GLY A 13 -12.38 19.31 -13.20
CA GLY A 13 -11.79 20.15 -14.25
C GLY A 13 -10.48 20.80 -13.83
N ILE A 14 -9.68 21.20 -14.82
CA ILE A 14 -8.39 21.88 -14.64
C ILE A 14 -8.49 23.26 -13.98
N GLU A 15 -9.70 23.82 -13.89
CA GLU A 15 -9.98 25.08 -13.21
C GLU A 15 -9.78 24.98 -11.69
N HIS A 16 -9.91 23.77 -11.13
CA HIS A 16 -9.65 23.53 -9.72
C HIS A 16 -8.18 23.13 -9.53
N PRO A 17 -7.45 23.69 -8.54
CA PRO A 17 -6.03 23.38 -8.31
C PRO A 17 -5.73 21.89 -8.21
N ILE A 18 -6.62 21.13 -7.56
CA ILE A 18 -6.54 19.66 -7.45
C ILE A 18 -6.63 18.98 -8.82
N GLY A 19 -7.57 19.41 -9.67
CA GLY A 19 -7.75 18.87 -11.02
C GLY A 19 -6.54 19.19 -11.89
N PHE A 20 -6.06 20.44 -11.83
CA PHE A 20 -4.84 20.87 -12.52
C PHE A 20 -3.62 20.02 -12.15
N PHE A 21 -3.38 19.81 -10.85
CA PHE A 21 -2.25 19.00 -10.36
C PHE A 21 -2.32 17.56 -10.88
N PHE A 22 -3.48 16.91 -10.78
CA PHE A 22 -3.61 15.52 -11.23
C PHE A 22 -3.59 15.37 -12.75
N GLU A 23 -4.09 16.36 -13.50
CA GLU A 23 -3.96 16.35 -14.97
C GLU A 23 -2.51 16.52 -15.39
N ALA A 24 -1.74 17.42 -14.76
CA ALA A 24 -0.31 17.54 -14.99
C ALA A 24 0.44 16.24 -14.63
N LEU A 25 0.09 15.64 -13.50
CA LEU A 25 0.66 14.37 -13.06
C LEU A 25 0.31 13.22 -14.03
N TYR A 26 -0.92 13.19 -14.55
CA TYR A 26 -1.33 12.21 -15.56
C TYR A 26 -0.58 12.40 -16.88
N ARG A 27 -0.45 13.63 -17.36
CA ARG A 27 0.28 13.97 -18.61
C ARG A 27 1.77 13.70 -18.54
N SER A 28 2.35 13.56 -17.35
CA SER A 28 3.75 13.17 -17.17
C SER A 28 4.06 11.75 -17.70
N GLY A 29 3.04 10.92 -17.96
CA GLY A 29 3.15 9.63 -18.65
C GLY A 29 4.03 8.60 -17.94
N MET A 30 5.34 8.66 -18.15
CA MET A 30 6.31 7.75 -17.53
C MET A 30 6.27 7.85 -16.00
N TYR A 31 6.26 9.06 -15.44
CA TYR A 31 6.25 9.26 -14.00
C TYR A 31 4.92 8.80 -13.37
N TRP A 32 3.80 9.02 -14.05
CA TRP A 32 2.49 8.50 -13.66
C TRP A 32 2.49 6.96 -13.51
N ASN A 33 3.06 6.27 -14.49
CA ASN A 33 3.19 4.82 -14.48
C ASN A 33 4.17 4.34 -13.41
N PHE A 34 5.31 5.03 -13.23
CA PHE A 34 6.29 4.71 -12.20
C PHE A 34 5.67 4.72 -10.80
N ILE A 35 4.89 5.76 -10.46
CA ILE A 35 4.18 5.81 -9.17
C ILE A 35 3.20 4.64 -9.04
N GLY A 36 2.46 4.34 -10.12
CA GLY A 36 1.50 3.22 -10.13
C GLY A 36 2.15 1.87 -9.87
N TRP A 37 3.26 1.58 -10.54
CA TRP A 37 4.04 0.36 -10.35
C TRP A 37 4.67 0.29 -8.96
N GLY A 38 5.19 1.42 -8.45
CA GLY A 38 5.71 1.50 -7.09
C GLY A 38 4.66 1.14 -6.03
N GLN A 39 3.41 1.57 -6.22
CA GLN A 39 2.30 1.21 -5.33
C GLN A 39 1.98 -0.29 -5.37
N ILE A 40 1.97 -0.91 -6.56
CA ILE A 40 1.72 -2.35 -6.71
C ILE A 40 2.86 -3.16 -6.08
N PHE A 41 4.11 -2.73 -6.31
CA PHE A 41 5.28 -3.40 -5.76
C PHE A 41 5.33 -3.33 -4.23
N ALA A 42 5.02 -2.17 -3.64
CA ALA A 42 4.89 -2.03 -2.19
C ALA A 42 3.78 -2.94 -1.63
N ALA A 43 2.63 -3.00 -2.31
CA ALA A 43 1.51 -3.86 -1.90
C ALA A 43 1.86 -5.36 -1.96
N LEU A 44 2.57 -5.81 -3.00
CA LEU A 44 3.06 -7.18 -3.14
C LEU A 44 3.94 -7.58 -1.93
N LEU A 45 4.92 -6.73 -1.61
CA LEU A 45 5.87 -7.00 -0.51
C LEU A 45 5.17 -7.02 0.85
N LEU A 46 4.26 -6.07 1.09
CA LEU A 46 3.42 -6.03 2.30
C LEU A 46 2.54 -7.28 2.43
N MET A 47 1.83 -7.66 1.37
CA MET A 47 0.93 -8.82 1.42
C MET A 47 1.65 -10.16 1.50
N THR A 48 2.89 -10.26 1.05
CA THR A 48 3.67 -11.51 1.15
C THR A 48 4.10 -11.80 2.60
N GLN A 49 4.00 -10.82 3.52
CA GLN A 49 4.30 -10.92 4.96
C GLN A 49 5.78 -11.14 5.29
N ARG A 50 6.47 -12.00 4.53
CA ARG A 50 7.92 -12.23 4.61
C ARG A 50 8.75 -10.98 4.37
N PHE A 51 8.35 -10.15 3.41
CA PHE A 51 9.03 -8.90 3.07
C PHE A 51 8.25 -7.67 3.53
N SER A 52 7.40 -7.82 4.55
CA SER A 52 6.49 -6.76 5.01
C SER A 52 7.25 -5.51 5.46
N THR A 53 8.36 -5.65 6.18
CA THR A 53 9.19 -4.51 6.59
C THR A 53 9.71 -3.72 5.40
N LEU A 54 10.24 -4.40 4.36
CA LEU A 54 10.71 -3.74 3.15
C LEU A 54 9.56 -3.07 2.38
N GLY A 55 8.43 -3.76 2.27
CA GLY A 55 7.22 -3.20 1.67
C GLY A 55 6.73 -1.95 2.40
N ASN A 56 6.78 -1.96 3.74
CA ASN A 56 6.40 -0.81 4.56
C ASN A 56 7.36 0.37 4.41
N ILE A 57 8.67 0.13 4.26
CA ILE A 57 9.64 1.20 3.96
C ILE A 57 9.29 1.90 2.64
N ILE A 58 9.03 1.13 1.57
CA ILE A 58 8.66 1.71 0.27
C ILE A 58 7.32 2.43 0.39
N TYR A 59 6.35 1.81 1.05
CA TYR A 59 5.03 2.39 1.29
C TYR A 59 5.11 3.69 2.10
N PHE A 60 5.99 3.79 3.10
CA PHE A 60 6.22 4.99 3.90
C PHE A 60 6.58 6.20 3.03
N PHE A 61 7.52 6.05 2.10
CA PHE A 61 7.87 7.14 1.18
C PHE A 61 6.70 7.51 0.26
N ILE A 62 5.94 6.52 -0.22
CA ILE A 62 4.77 6.77 -1.08
C ILE A 62 3.67 7.51 -0.31
N ILE A 63 3.30 7.03 0.89
CA ILE A 63 2.22 7.61 1.68
C ILE A 63 2.61 8.98 2.24
N SER A 64 3.89 9.21 2.54
CA SER A 64 4.41 10.53 2.91
C SER A 64 4.18 11.54 1.77
N ASN A 65 4.58 11.21 0.54
CA ASN A 65 4.32 12.05 -0.63
C ASN A 65 2.82 12.35 -0.80
N ILE A 66 1.98 11.33 -0.66
CA ILE A 66 0.52 11.51 -0.78
C ILE A 66 -0.01 12.42 0.34
N CYS A 67 0.43 12.22 1.58
CA CYS A 67 0.03 13.03 2.73
C CYS A 67 0.37 14.51 2.49
N PHE A 68 1.62 14.81 2.08
CA PHE A 68 2.02 16.18 1.75
C PHE A 68 1.20 16.78 0.61
N ILE A 69 0.93 16.03 -0.46
CA ILE A 69 0.04 16.51 -1.55
C ILE A 69 -1.35 16.88 -1.00
N THR A 70 -1.95 16.02 -0.17
CA THR A 70 -3.30 16.27 0.36
C THR A 70 -3.35 17.45 1.32
N LEU A 71 -2.29 17.68 2.09
CA LEU A 71 -2.14 18.84 2.97
C LEU A 71 -1.95 20.12 2.17
N SER A 72 -1.02 20.12 1.21
CA SER A 72 -0.71 21.29 0.37
C SER A 72 -1.89 21.73 -0.49
N MET A 73 -2.68 20.77 -0.96
CA MET A 73 -3.81 21.04 -1.86
C MET A 73 -5.16 21.13 -1.12
N HIS A 74 -5.15 21.10 0.22
CA HIS A 74 -6.33 21.21 1.08
C HIS A 74 -7.48 20.25 0.71
N PHE A 75 -7.17 18.97 0.51
CA PHE A 75 -8.20 17.98 0.17
C PHE A 75 -9.14 17.77 1.35
N THR A 76 -10.41 18.12 1.23
CA THR A 76 -11.39 17.92 2.29
C THR A 76 -11.54 16.44 2.64
N GLY A 77 -11.40 16.10 3.92
CA GLY A 77 -11.50 14.73 4.46
C GLY A 77 -10.34 13.78 4.14
N THR A 78 -9.72 13.88 2.96
CA THR A 78 -8.68 12.92 2.53
C THR A 78 -7.38 13.10 3.32
N TRP A 79 -7.02 14.35 3.68
CA TRP A 79 -5.79 14.64 4.43
C TRP A 79 -5.72 13.88 5.76
N VAL A 80 -6.86 13.72 6.44
CA VAL A 80 -6.97 12.99 7.70
C VAL A 80 -6.61 11.52 7.49
N ILE A 81 -7.20 10.89 6.47
CA ILE A 81 -6.97 9.47 6.17
C ILE A 81 -5.50 9.24 5.83
N THR A 82 -4.91 10.08 4.97
CA THR A 82 -3.51 9.92 4.55
C THR A 82 -2.53 10.18 5.68
N SER A 83 -2.83 11.11 6.60
CA SER A 83 -2.05 11.32 7.82
C SER A 83 -2.12 10.13 8.76
N LEU A 84 -3.30 9.52 8.95
CA LEU A 84 -3.46 8.30 9.75
C LEU A 84 -2.72 7.11 9.12
N MET A 85 -2.76 6.97 7.80
CA MET A 85 -2.00 5.94 7.07
C MET A 85 -0.48 6.12 7.23
N LEU A 86 0.01 7.36 7.14
CA LEU A 86 1.42 7.68 7.39
C LEU A 86 1.82 7.38 8.84
N PHE A 87 0.95 7.71 9.80
CA PHE A 87 1.15 7.39 11.21
C PHE A 87 1.23 5.88 11.45
N ALA A 88 0.30 5.11 10.90
CA ALA A 88 0.30 3.65 11.00
C ALA A 88 1.58 3.03 10.40
N SER A 89 2.01 3.50 9.22
CA SER A 89 3.26 3.07 8.60
C SER A 89 4.48 3.39 9.48
N THR A 90 4.50 4.59 10.10
CA THR A 90 5.54 4.99 11.05
C THR A 90 5.57 4.07 12.28
N CYS A 91 4.42 3.78 12.88
CA CYS A 91 4.32 2.86 14.00
C CYS A 91 4.85 1.47 13.65
N LEU A 92 4.54 0.96 12.45
CA LEU A 92 5.08 -0.32 11.96
C LEU A 92 6.61 -0.29 11.77
N LEU A 93 7.18 0.82 11.26
CA LEU A 93 8.63 0.96 11.15
C LEU A 93 9.31 1.04 12.54
N LEU A 94 8.69 1.74 13.49
CA LEU A 94 9.17 1.80 14.87
C LEU A 94 9.07 0.42 15.55
N TRP A 95 8.03 -0.35 15.26
CA TRP A 95 7.87 -1.73 15.73
C TRP A 95 8.98 -2.64 15.19
N ASP A 96 9.31 -2.51 13.90
CA ASP A 96 10.40 -3.24 13.26
C ASP A 96 11.79 -2.59 13.45
N ALA A 97 11.93 -1.58 14.31
CA ALA A 97 13.20 -0.86 14.52
C ALA A 97 14.35 -1.79 14.94
N ASN A 98 14.05 -2.84 15.71
CA ASN A 98 15.01 -3.86 16.11
C ASN A 98 15.59 -4.65 14.92
N LYS A 99 14.85 -4.77 13.80
CA LYS A 99 15.35 -5.38 12.56
C LYS A 99 16.10 -4.34 11.72
N LEU A 100 15.64 -3.10 11.72
CA LEU A 100 16.22 -2.00 10.94
C LEU A 100 17.58 -1.52 11.50
N GLN A 101 17.84 -1.69 12.79
CA GLN A 101 19.10 -1.25 13.40
C GLN A 101 20.34 -1.86 12.71
N TYR A 102 20.24 -3.10 12.22
CA TYR A 102 21.32 -3.79 11.49
C TYR A 102 21.64 -3.16 10.13
N ILE A 103 20.75 -2.34 9.57
CA ILE A 103 21.01 -1.56 8.35
C ILE A 103 21.92 -0.37 8.67
N PHE A 104 21.79 0.22 9.86
CA PHE A 104 22.49 1.46 10.25
C PHE A 104 23.73 1.23 11.11
N SER A 105 23.80 0.13 11.86
CA SER A 105 24.92 -0.18 12.74
C SER A 105 25.07 -1.68 12.93
N ASN A 106 26.31 -2.18 12.82
CA ASN A 106 26.67 -3.55 13.17
C ASN A 106 26.77 -3.77 14.69
N LYS A 107 26.76 -2.68 15.48
CA LYS A 107 26.68 -2.74 16.94
C LYS A 107 25.23 -2.57 17.35
N GLU A 108 24.75 -3.43 18.25
CA GLU A 108 23.44 -3.30 18.90
C GLU A 108 23.34 -1.92 19.56
N PHE A 109 22.64 -1.00 18.91
CA PHE A 109 22.40 0.35 19.44
C PHE A 109 21.19 0.33 20.38
N LEU A 110 20.19 -0.49 20.06
CA LEU A 110 19.05 -0.75 20.92
C LEU A 110 19.39 -1.94 21.82
N ILE A 111 19.70 -1.66 23.10
CA ILE A 111 19.97 -2.69 24.11
C ILE A 111 18.66 -3.46 24.38
N ASN A 112 18.46 -4.56 23.67
CA ASN A 112 17.31 -5.43 23.91
C ASN A 112 17.74 -6.52 24.89
N ARG A 113 17.45 -6.33 26.18
CA ARG A 113 17.83 -7.32 27.23
C ARG A 113 17.00 -8.60 27.19
N ASN A 114 15.93 -8.62 26.40
CA ASN A 114 15.08 -9.79 26.21
C ASN A 114 15.07 -10.08 24.71
N ASP A 115 15.57 -11.24 24.31
CA ASP A 115 15.44 -11.75 22.94
C ASP A 115 13.96 -12.01 22.66
N VAL A 116 13.22 -10.96 22.29
CA VAL A 116 11.84 -11.10 21.84
C VAL A 116 11.92 -11.78 20.49
N TYR A 117 11.84 -13.11 20.51
CA TYR A 117 11.65 -13.94 19.33
C TYR A 117 10.29 -13.55 18.73
N LEU A 118 10.32 -12.62 17.78
CA LEU A 118 9.14 -12.28 16.99
C LEU A 118 8.83 -13.51 16.14
N PRO A 119 7.64 -14.12 16.28
CA PRO A 119 7.28 -15.27 15.47
C PRO A 119 7.31 -14.85 13.99
N GLU A 120 8.10 -15.58 13.20
CA GLU A 120 8.07 -15.40 11.76
C GLU A 120 6.66 -15.76 11.24
N ALA A 121 6.19 -15.04 10.23
CA ALA A 121 4.87 -15.28 9.65
C ALA A 121 4.76 -16.75 9.22
N SER A 122 3.72 -17.44 9.68
CA SER A 122 3.51 -18.86 9.34
C SER A 122 3.44 -19.05 7.83
N SER A 123 3.86 -20.23 7.34
CA SER A 123 3.79 -20.53 5.90
C SER A 123 2.36 -20.42 5.35
N SER A 124 1.34 -20.67 6.17
CA SER A 124 -0.06 -20.47 5.80
C SER A 124 -0.40 -18.99 5.60
N TRP A 125 0.06 -18.11 6.49
CA TRP A 125 -0.17 -16.66 6.37
C TRP A 125 0.52 -16.06 5.14
N GLN A 126 1.74 -16.52 4.82
CA GLN A 126 2.45 -16.10 3.61
C GLN A 126 1.72 -16.54 2.33
N LYS A 127 1.27 -17.80 2.26
CA LYS A 127 0.51 -18.33 1.11
C LYS A 127 -0.81 -17.58 0.93
N SER A 128 -1.57 -17.38 2.01
CA SER A 128 -2.85 -16.67 1.94
C SER A 128 -2.67 -15.21 1.57
N GLY A 129 -1.62 -14.54 2.07
CA GLY A 129 -1.28 -13.18 1.65
C GLY A 129 -0.97 -13.06 0.15
N PHE A 130 -0.19 -13.99 -0.40
CA PHE A 130 0.05 -14.05 -1.84
C PHE A 130 -1.24 -14.34 -2.63
N LEU A 131 -2.08 -15.27 -2.15
CA LEU A 131 -3.36 -15.62 -2.77
C LEU A 131 -4.30 -14.40 -2.78
N LEU A 132 -4.41 -13.67 -1.67
CA LEU A 132 -5.18 -12.42 -1.57
C LEU A 132 -4.68 -11.35 -2.54
N PHE A 133 -3.37 -11.21 -2.70
CA PHE A 133 -2.80 -10.25 -3.66
C PHE A 133 -3.19 -10.62 -5.10
N THR A 134 -3.00 -11.88 -5.49
CA THR A 134 -3.36 -12.36 -6.84
C THR A 134 -4.86 -12.22 -7.11
N TRP A 135 -5.70 -12.56 -6.13
CA TRP A 135 -7.15 -12.39 -6.20
C TRP A 135 -7.55 -10.92 -6.36
N SER A 136 -6.90 -10.01 -5.63
CA SER A 136 -7.14 -8.56 -5.73
C SER A 136 -6.78 -8.00 -7.10
N LEU A 137 -5.72 -8.51 -7.74
CA LEU A 137 -5.38 -8.15 -9.11
C LEU A 137 -6.38 -8.71 -10.12
N ALA A 138 -6.75 -9.99 -9.97
CA ALA A 138 -7.72 -10.65 -10.84
C ALA A 138 -9.08 -9.94 -10.81
N TYR A 139 -9.53 -9.53 -9.62
CA TYR A 139 -10.77 -8.77 -9.45
C TYR A 139 -10.82 -7.51 -10.33
N VAL A 140 -9.72 -6.77 -10.42
CA VAL A 140 -9.72 -5.53 -11.23
C VAL A 140 -9.86 -5.80 -12.72
N ILE A 141 -9.39 -6.95 -13.22
CA ILE A 141 -9.60 -7.35 -14.61
C ILE A 141 -11.06 -7.76 -14.84
N ILE A 142 -11.65 -8.47 -13.89
CA ILE A 142 -13.04 -8.95 -13.94
C ILE A 142 -14.03 -7.78 -13.85
N ASP A 143 -13.77 -6.81 -12.98
CA ASP A 143 -14.58 -5.60 -12.77
C ASP A 143 -14.74 -4.78 -14.07
N GLN A 144 -13.74 -4.83 -14.95
CA GLN A 144 -13.81 -4.16 -16.27
C GLN A 144 -14.72 -4.88 -17.27
N HIS A 145 -14.97 -6.17 -17.07
CA HIS A 145 -15.69 -7.00 -18.05
C HIS A 145 -17.13 -7.30 -17.66
N ILE A 146 -17.48 -7.26 -16.36
CA ILE A 146 -18.80 -7.73 -15.92
C ILE A 146 -19.48 -6.75 -14.94
N SER A 147 -20.73 -6.41 -15.26
CA SER A 147 -21.43 -5.24 -14.70
C SER A 147 -22.27 -5.52 -13.44
N SER A 148 -22.48 -6.77 -12.98
CA SER A 148 -23.40 -7.03 -11.86
C SER A 148 -23.02 -8.23 -10.98
N SER A 149 -23.10 -8.05 -9.66
CA SER A 149 -22.91 -9.08 -8.61
C SER A 149 -21.47 -9.59 -8.35
N HIS A 150 -20.45 -9.07 -9.03
CA HIS A 150 -19.05 -9.51 -8.85
C HIS A 150 -18.40 -9.03 -7.54
N LEU A 151 -18.84 -7.90 -6.98
CA LEU A 151 -18.33 -7.39 -5.72
C LEU A 151 -18.65 -8.32 -4.54
N LEU A 152 -19.85 -8.91 -4.51
CA LEU A 152 -20.25 -9.85 -3.46
C LEU A 152 -19.38 -11.12 -3.53
N CYS A 153 -19.19 -11.68 -4.73
CA CYS A 153 -18.32 -12.82 -4.93
C CYS A 153 -16.88 -12.52 -4.48
N PHE A 154 -16.36 -11.33 -4.79
CA PHE A 154 -15.04 -10.91 -4.32
C PHE A 154 -14.93 -10.92 -2.80
N LEU A 155 -15.90 -10.33 -2.10
CA LEU A 155 -15.92 -10.29 -0.63
C LEU A 155 -16.04 -11.70 -0.02
N VAL A 156 -16.84 -12.58 -0.61
CA VAL A 156 -16.97 -13.98 -0.15
C VAL A 156 -15.61 -14.70 -0.27
N PHE A 157 -14.95 -14.63 -1.43
CA PHE A 157 -13.63 -15.24 -1.61
C PHE A 157 -12.58 -14.62 -0.69
N PHE A 158 -12.62 -13.31 -0.48
CA PHE A 158 -11.73 -12.62 0.45
C PHE A 158 -11.87 -13.15 1.88
N VAL A 159 -13.10 -13.27 2.39
CA VAL A 159 -13.39 -13.82 3.72
C VAL A 159 -12.98 -15.29 3.80
N LEU A 160 -13.25 -16.09 2.77
CA LEU A 160 -12.84 -17.49 2.72
C LEU A 160 -11.32 -17.63 2.85
N ILE A 161 -10.54 -16.85 2.09
CA ILE A 161 -9.07 -16.91 2.17
C ILE A 161 -8.58 -16.50 3.55
N ILE A 162 -9.17 -15.49 4.19
CA ILE A 162 -8.80 -15.10 5.56
C ILE A 162 -9.14 -16.21 6.57
N SER A 163 -10.29 -16.86 6.41
CA SER A 163 -10.72 -17.95 7.29
C SER A 163 -9.82 -19.18 7.26
N THR A 164 -9.01 -19.36 6.20
CA THR A 164 -8.02 -20.46 6.15
C THR A 164 -6.84 -20.28 7.10
N VAL A 165 -6.70 -19.11 7.73
CA VAL A 165 -5.56 -18.80 8.61
C VAL A 165 -5.95 -18.22 9.97
N LEU A 166 -7.24 -17.95 10.21
CA LEU A 166 -7.79 -17.72 11.55
C LEU A 166 -8.00 -19.05 12.27
#